data_AF-A0A7Y2ZZE3-F1
#
_entry.id   AF-A0A7Y2ZZE3-F1
#
_cell.length_a   1.000
_cell.length_b   1.000
_cell.length_c   1.000
_cell.angle_alpha   90.00
_cell.angle_beta   90.00
_cell.angle_gamma   90.00
#
_symmetry.space_group_name_H-M   'P 1'
#
loop_
_entity.id
_entity.type
_entity.pdbx_description
1 polymer ?
#
loop_
_entity_poly.entity_id
_entity_poly.type
_entity_poly.pdbx_seq_one_letter_code
_entity_poly.pdbx_strand_id
1 'polypeptide(L)'
;AKELEIQARKDPYFIDHHLYPNVDFFSGIVLRAIGIPTNMFTVMFAIGRLPGWIAQWKESIYDPKWKISRPRQIYIGPKKRDFISIAERN
;
A
#
# COMPACT_ATOMS: atom_id res chain seq x y z
N ALA A 1 -10.82 -10.63 -18.88
CA ALA A 1 -9.74 -11.02 -17.95
C ALA A 1 -8.52 -11.56 -18.69
N LYS A 2 -8.62 -12.73 -19.33
CA LYS A 2 -7.52 -13.36 -20.10
C LYS A 2 -6.96 -12.47 -21.23
N GLU A 3 -7.84 -11.76 -21.92
CA GLU A 3 -7.48 -10.85 -23.02
C GLU A 3 -6.73 -9.59 -22.51
N LEU A 4 -7.16 -9.05 -21.36
CA LEU A 4 -6.49 -7.94 -20.67
C LEU A 4 -5.08 -8.32 -20.17
N GLU A 5 -4.90 -9.54 -19.65
CA GLU A 5 -3.57 -10.05 -19.29
C GLU A 5 -2.64 -10.14 -20.51
N ILE A 6 -3.14 -10.66 -21.63
CA ILE A 6 -2.35 -10.83 -22.86
C ILE A 6 -1.93 -9.46 -23.42
N GLN A 7 -2.82 -8.47 -23.40
CA GLN A 7 -2.52 -7.11 -23.85
C GLN A 7 -1.50 -6.45 -22.91
N ALA A 8 -1.71 -6.51 -21.59
CA ALA A 8 -0.78 -5.95 -20.61
C ALA A 8 0.64 -6.58 -20.69
N ARG A 9 0.75 -7.86 -21.07
CA ARG A 9 2.06 -8.52 -21.26
C ARG A 9 2.76 -8.17 -22.58
N LYS A 10 2.04 -7.62 -23.56
CA LYS A 10 2.57 -7.30 -24.90
C LYS A 10 2.80 -5.81 -25.11
N ASP A 11 2.15 -4.97 -24.32
CA ASP A 11 2.26 -3.52 -24.41
C ASP A 11 3.65 -3.06 -23.91
N PRO A 12 4.43 -2.34 -24.75
CA PRO A 12 5.74 -1.81 -24.37
C PRO A 12 5.71 -0.97 -23.10
N TYR A 13 4.65 -0.18 -22.88
CA TYR A 13 4.52 0.64 -21.68
C TYR A 13 4.49 -0.22 -20.42
N PHE A 14 3.76 -1.33 -20.44
CA PHE A 14 3.62 -2.21 -19.28
C PHE A 14 4.89 -3.03 -19.03
N ILE A 15 5.61 -3.42 -20.09
CA ILE A 15 6.90 -4.11 -20.00
C ILE A 15 7.95 -3.18 -19.39
N ASP A 16 8.09 -1.96 -19.93
CA ASP A 16 9.09 -0.99 -19.48
C ASP A 16 8.85 -0.59 -18.01
N HIS A 17 7.60 -0.50 -17.58
CA HIS A 17 7.20 -0.17 -16.21
C HIS A 17 7.03 -1.37 -15.29
N HIS A 18 7.33 -2.60 -15.76
CA HIS A 18 7.24 -3.84 -14.99
C HIS A 18 5.84 -4.09 -14.38
N LEU A 19 4.79 -3.69 -15.09
CA LEU A 19 3.40 -3.79 -14.65
C LEU A 19 2.78 -5.14 -15.03
N TYR A 20 3.15 -6.16 -14.27
CA TYR A 20 2.60 -7.51 -14.44
C TYR A 20 1.34 -7.72 -13.57
N PRO A 21 0.34 -8.49 -14.05
CA PRO A 21 -0.79 -8.89 -13.22
C PRO A 21 -0.31 -9.59 -11.94
N ASN A 22 -0.66 -9.01 -10.79
CA ASN A 22 -0.32 -9.54 -9.48
C ASN A 22 -1.45 -10.47 -8.96
N VAL A 23 -1.29 -10.97 -7.74
CA VAL A 23 -2.28 -11.85 -7.09
C VAL A 23 -3.68 -11.21 -7.00
N ASP A 24 -3.76 -9.89 -6.89
CA ASP A 24 -5.02 -9.15 -6.75
C ASP A 24 -5.81 -9.10 -8.06
N PHE A 25 -5.13 -9.11 -9.20
CA PHE A 25 -5.77 -9.19 -10.51
C PHE A 25 -6.59 -10.47 -10.65
N PHE A 26 -6.01 -11.61 -10.27
CA PHE A 26 -6.67 -12.91 -10.35
C PHE A 26 -7.70 -13.10 -9.24
N SER A 27 -7.38 -12.70 -8.00
CA SER A 27 -8.32 -12.83 -6.88
C SER A 27 -9.56 -11.95 -7.06
N GLY A 28 -9.42 -10.75 -7.62
CA GLY A 28 -10.54 -9.87 -7.94
C GLY A 28 -11.51 -10.45 -8.98
N ILE A 29 -11.01 -11.24 -9.92
CA ILE A 29 -11.86 -11.97 -10.90
C ILE A 29 -12.65 -13.06 -10.17
N VAL A 30 -12.00 -13.84 -9.30
CA VAL A 30 -12.64 -14.91 -8.53
C VAL A 30 -13.70 -14.34 -7.59
N LEU A 31 -13.37 -13.29 -6.82
CA LEU A 31 -14.29 -12.62 -5.91
C LEU A 31 -15.52 -12.06 -6.63
N ARG A 32 -15.33 -11.47 -7.81
CA ARG A 32 -16.44 -11.02 -8.66
C ARG A 32 -17.31 -12.20 -9.12
N ALA A 33 -16.69 -13.30 -9.54
CA ALA A 33 -17.39 -14.48 -10.04
C ALA A 33 -18.25 -15.16 -8.97
N ILE A 34 -17.82 -15.14 -7.70
CA ILE A 34 -18.60 -15.66 -6.56
C ILE A 34 -19.61 -14.63 -5.99
N GLY A 35 -19.81 -13.49 -6.65
CA GLY A 35 -20.83 -12.50 -6.29
C GLY A 35 -20.44 -11.54 -5.16
N ILE A 36 -19.17 -11.48 -4.75
CA ILE A 36 -18.71 -10.48 -3.78
C ILE A 36 -18.66 -9.11 -4.49
N PRO A 37 -19.26 -8.05 -3.90
CA PRO A 37 -19.23 -6.73 -4.50
C PRO A 37 -17.82 -6.14 -4.44
N THR A 38 -17.44 -5.35 -5.45
CA THR A 38 -16.05 -4.86 -5.60
C THR A 38 -15.58 -3.99 -4.43
N ASN A 39 -16.50 -3.27 -3.77
CA ASN A 39 -16.19 -2.51 -2.56
C ASN A 39 -15.82 -3.40 -1.35
N MET A 40 -16.04 -4.71 -1.42
CA MET A 40 -15.69 -5.67 -0.36
C MET A 40 -14.38 -6.42 -0.63
N PHE A 41 -13.71 -6.21 -1.76
CA PHE A 41 -12.49 -6.96 -2.11
C PHE A 41 -11.38 -6.76 -1.08
N THR A 42 -11.13 -5.52 -0.67
CA THR A 42 -10.13 -5.21 0.35
C THR A 42 -10.50 -5.78 1.72
N VAL A 43 -11.80 -5.89 2.04
CA VAL A 43 -12.26 -6.51 3.30
C VAL A 43 -11.92 -8.00 3.31
N MET A 44 -12.17 -8.71 2.20
CA MET A 44 -11.81 -10.13 2.06
C MET A 44 -10.29 -10.33 2.19
N PHE A 45 -9.50 -9.42 1.59
CA PHE A 45 -8.05 -9.45 1.72
C PHE A 45 -7.60 -9.21 3.17
N ALA A 46 -8.17 -8.23 3.87
CA ALA A 46 -7.85 -7.93 5.27
C ALA A 46 -8.13 -9.13 6.19
N ILE A 47 -9.24 -9.84 5.98
CA ILE A 47 -9.57 -11.07 6.72
C ILE A 47 -8.49 -12.14 6.47
N GLY A 48 -8.10 -12.38 5.22
CA GLY A 48 -7.03 -13.31 4.89
C GLY A 48 -5.65 -12.90 5.43
N ARG A 49 -5.41 -11.60 5.61
CA ARG A 49 -4.15 -11.05 6.15
C ARG A 49 -4.05 -11.07 7.66
N LEU A 50 -5.19 -11.07 8.36
CA LEU A 50 -5.25 -10.96 9.82
C LEU A 50 -4.35 -11.95 10.57
N PRO A 51 -4.30 -13.26 10.24
CA PRO A 51 -3.39 -14.20 10.92
C PRO A 51 -1.92 -13.82 10.75
N GLY A 52 -1.54 -13.30 9.58
CA GLY A 52 -0.17 -12.87 9.33
C GLY A 52 0.20 -11.59 10.07
N TRP A 53 -0.71 -10.62 10.19
CA TRP A 53 -0.48 -9.44 11.02
C TRP A 53 -0.32 -9.80 12.49
N ILE A 54 -1.16 -10.71 13.01
CA ILE A 54 -1.04 -11.21 14.39
C ILE A 54 0.30 -11.93 14.58
N ALA A 55 0.71 -12.78 13.63
CA ALA A 55 1.99 -13.47 13.72
C ALA A 55 3.19 -12.50 13.75
N GLN A 56 3.23 -11.51 12.85
CA GLN A 56 4.29 -10.49 12.81
C GLN A 56 4.32 -9.64 14.09
N TRP A 57 3.15 -9.28 14.61
CA TRP A 57 3.05 -8.54 15.87
C TRP A 57 3.55 -9.39 17.05
N LYS A 58 3.16 -10.67 17.13
CA LYS A 58 3.66 -11.58 18.16
C LYS A 58 5.18 -11.75 18.07
N GLU A 59 5.71 -11.98 16.87
CA GLU A 59 7.16 -12.08 16.67
C GLU A 59 7.88 -10.82 17.16
N SER A 60 7.32 -9.64 16.87
CA SER A 60 7.88 -8.37 17.33
C SER A 60 7.82 -8.22 18.85
N ILE A 61 6.68 -8.48 19.49
CA ILE A 61 6.51 -8.22 20.94
C ILE A 61 7.30 -9.20 21.82
N TYR A 62 7.60 -10.39 21.30
CA TYR A 62 8.39 -11.39 22.00
C TYR A 62 9.89 -11.35 21.64
N ASP A 63 10.32 -10.46 20.74
CA ASP A 63 11.74 -10.26 20.46
C ASP A 63 12.42 -9.59 21.67
N PRO A 64 13.40 -10.23 22.33
CA PRO A 64 14.13 -9.64 23.46
C PRO A 64 14.91 -8.38 23.09
N LYS A 65 15.15 -8.12 21.79
CA LYS A 65 15.80 -6.92 21.27
C LYS A 65 14.81 -5.90 20.71
N TRP A 66 13.50 -6.08 20.92
CA TRP A 66 12.48 -5.20 20.39
C TRP A 66 12.73 -3.73 20.77
N LYS A 67 12.56 -2.85 19.78
CA LYS A 67 12.64 -1.40 19.95
C LYS A 67 11.50 -0.75 19.21
N ILE A 68 11.03 0.37 19.75
CA ILE A 68 10.03 1.21 19.09
C ILE A 68 10.58 1.74 17.75
N SER A 69 9.81 1.55 16.67
CA SER A 69 10.11 2.12 15.36
C SER A 69 9.99 3.65 15.41
N ARG A 70 11.13 4.35 15.38
CA ARG A 70 11.22 5.82 15.39
C ARG A 70 12.08 6.33 14.22
N PRO A 71 11.55 6.40 12.99
CA PRO A 71 12.27 6.99 11.87
C PRO A 71 12.54 8.48 12.08
N ARG A 72 13.60 9.00 11.46
CA ARG A 72 13.91 10.44 11.43
C ARG A 72 13.58 11.03 10.07
N GLN A 73 13.41 12.33 10.02
CA GLN A 73 13.24 13.09 8.79
C GLN A 73 14.48 13.92 8.48
N ILE A 74 14.72 14.19 7.18
CA ILE A 74 15.67 15.21 6.72
C ILE A 74 14.87 16.48 6.48
N TYR A 75 15.05 17.48 7.34
CA TYR A 75 14.35 18.75 7.20
C TYR A 75 15.10 19.65 6.20
N ILE A 76 14.46 19.93 5.06
CA ILE A 76 14.95 20.86 4.02
C ILE A 76 14.17 22.18 3.99
N GLY A 77 13.30 22.41 4.98
CA GLY A 77 12.53 23.64 5.09
C GLY A 77 13.36 24.81 5.63
N PRO A 78 12.78 26.02 5.66
CA PRO A 78 13.45 27.18 6.22
C PRO A 78 13.75 26.98 7.71
N LYS A 79 14.86 27.54 8.20
CA LYS A 79 15.13 27.61 9.65
C LYS A 79 14.04 28.42 10.37
N LYS A 80 14.10 28.46 11.70
CA LYS A 80 13.21 29.28 12.52
C LYS A 80 13.13 30.70 11.91
N ARG A 81 11.91 31.13 11.64
CA ARG A 81 11.58 32.47 11.13
C ARG A 81 10.55 33.08 12.05
N ASP A 82 10.62 34.39 12.21
CA ASP A 82 9.62 35.10 12.99
C ASP A 82 8.28 35.04 12.26
N PHE A 83 7.22 34.88 13.05
CA PHE A 83 5.87 34.85 12.52
C PHE A 83 5.43 36.29 12.26
N ILE A 84 5.09 36.59 11.01
CA ILE A 84 4.48 37.86 10.60
C ILE A 84 2.96 37.64 10.58
N SER A 85 2.20 38.51 11.25
CA SER A 85 0.74 38.41 11.26
C SER A 85 0.18 38.59 9.86
N ILE A 86 -1.03 38.09 9.58
CA ILE A 86 -1.56 38.12 8.21
C ILE A 86 -1.75 39.54 7.68
N ALA A 87 -2.05 40.51 8.56
CA ALA A 87 -2.21 41.92 8.21
C ALA A 87 -0.88 42.62 7.85
N GLU A 88 0.25 42.03 8.23
CA GLU A 88 1.61 42.57 8.01
C GLU A 88 2.36 41.82 6.91
N ARG A 89 1.70 40.85 6.26
CA ARG A 89 2.21 40.18 5.05
C ARG A 89 1.76 41.02 3.86
N ASN A 90 2.72 41.39 3.00
CA ASN A 90 2.44 42.09 1.74
C ASN A 90 1.46 41.32 0.85
#